data_AF-A0A2V8TTH2-F1
#
_entry.id   AF-A0A2V8TTH2-F1
#
_cell.length_a   1.000
_cell.length_b   1.000
_cell.length_c   1.000
_cell.angle_alpha   90.00
_cell.angle_beta   90.00
_cell.angle_gamma   90.00
#
_symmetry.space_group_name_H-M   'P 1'
#
loop_
_entity.id
_entity.type
_entity.pdbx_description
1 polymer ?
#
loop_
_entity_poly.entity_id
_entity_poly.type
_entity_poly.pdbx_seq_one_letter_code
_entity_poly.pdbx_strand_id
1 'polypeptide(L)'
;MLTLHPDFLRDQLARSRERLRLETVDVCLLHNPEYFFSDAKKHRHGQPLDELRVEFYRRVREAFAYFEEAVRRYEIGCYGVSSNTVVAASDDPEATSVTWLLRAAEEAGGVDHHFRVVQMPMNLFESGGALLLNTGPERSQTPLEAAAAAGLAVLINRPLNAIVHNRLIRLADVENAAPGGSVPERKAELKKLEQEYRTQIAPLAGTAKEAIDPFFHLVDELGGLPKQIEDLESWRQIEQQYVIPRINHTARSMGHNVPAPVRTAWTQWWERCLPSLEGLLHAIAREAGRRSRSRSRAVTEAIDPLVPAERRGESLSRKALWVLAGTPGVTSVLVGMRQPDYVQDATGILAWSPLPEPLEFYRRVKKVKPR
;
A
#
# COMPACT_ATOMS: atom_id res chain seq x y z
N MET A 1 7.59 -15.79 -20.12
CA MET A 1 7.54 -14.76 -19.06
C MET A 1 8.86 -14.01 -19.04
N LEU A 2 8.83 -12.73 -19.41
CA LEU A 2 10.00 -11.92 -19.77
C LEU A 2 10.76 -11.34 -18.56
N THR A 3 10.15 -11.24 -17.38
CA THR A 3 10.66 -10.38 -16.29
C THR A 3 11.89 -10.88 -15.54
N LEU A 4 12.14 -12.20 -15.52
CA LEU A 4 13.32 -12.82 -14.91
C LEU A 4 14.39 -13.22 -15.94
N HIS A 5 14.13 -13.01 -17.24
CA HIS A 5 15.07 -13.39 -18.28
C HIS A 5 16.27 -12.43 -18.27
N PRO A 6 17.52 -12.91 -18.34
CA PRO A 6 18.71 -12.05 -18.33
C PRO A 6 18.67 -10.91 -19.35
N ASP A 7 18.16 -11.16 -20.56
CA ASP A 7 18.06 -10.13 -21.61
C ASP A 7 17.11 -8.99 -21.22
N PHE A 8 16.00 -9.31 -20.55
CA PHE A 8 15.08 -8.30 -20.05
C PHE A 8 15.71 -7.52 -18.90
N LEU A 9 16.39 -8.20 -17.98
CA LEU A 9 17.11 -7.54 -16.88
C LEU A 9 18.20 -6.60 -17.40
N ARG A 10 18.87 -6.98 -18.49
CA ARG A 10 19.87 -6.15 -19.18
C ARG A 10 19.26 -4.87 -19.75
N ASP A 11 18.17 -4.99 -20.50
CA ASP A 11 17.47 -3.83 -21.04
C ASP A 11 16.94 -2.92 -19.92
N GLN A 12 16.35 -3.50 -18.85
CA GLN A 12 15.80 -2.71 -17.74
C GLN A 12 16.89 -2.00 -16.92
N LEU A 13 18.03 -2.65 -16.66
CA LEU A 13 19.14 -2.02 -15.94
C LEU A 13 19.72 -0.85 -16.74
N ALA A 14 19.93 -1.04 -18.04
CA ALA A 14 20.45 0.02 -18.92
C ALA A 14 19.51 1.24 -18.93
N ARG A 15 18.20 1.03 -19.15
CA ARG A 15 17.20 2.11 -19.12
C ARG A 15 17.12 2.80 -17.76
N SER A 16 17.26 2.04 -16.67
CA SER A 16 17.21 2.61 -15.32
C SER A 16 18.40 3.54 -15.07
N ARG A 17 19.62 3.11 -15.44
CA ARG A 17 20.85 3.91 -15.37
C ARG A 17 20.78 5.17 -16.22
N GLU A 18 20.30 5.06 -17.46
CA GLU A 18 20.10 6.20 -18.36
C GLU A 18 19.13 7.23 -17.76
N ARG A 19 17.97 6.77 -17.25
CA ARG A 19 16.97 7.64 -16.64
C ARG A 19 17.48 8.34 -15.37
N LEU A 20 18.25 7.62 -14.54
CA LEU A 20 18.84 8.17 -13.31
C LEU A 20 20.09 9.00 -13.58
N ARG A 21 20.65 8.92 -14.80
CA ARG A 21 21.93 9.52 -15.20
C ARG A 21 23.08 9.08 -14.29
N LEU A 22 23.09 7.80 -13.95
CA LEU A 22 24.10 7.19 -13.09
C LEU A 22 24.94 6.20 -13.89
N GLU A 23 26.25 6.30 -13.72
CA GLU A 23 27.17 5.28 -14.21
C GLU A 23 27.07 4.00 -13.38
N THR A 24 27.00 4.10 -12.06
CA THR A 24 26.86 2.93 -11.18
C THR A 24 25.66 3.12 -10.27
N VAL A 25 24.88 2.05 -10.08
CA VAL A 25 23.82 2.00 -9.05
C VAL A 25 24.34 1.23 -7.86
N ASP A 26 24.31 1.80 -6.65
CA ASP A 26 24.89 1.14 -5.47
C ASP A 26 24.27 -0.24 -5.20
N VAL A 27 22.94 -0.34 -5.30
CA VAL A 27 22.19 -1.57 -5.07
C VAL A 27 21.08 -1.74 -6.11
N CYS A 28 21.08 -2.87 -6.82
CA CYS A 28 19.98 -3.25 -7.72
C CYS A 28 19.13 -4.38 -7.11
N LEU A 29 17.81 -4.20 -7.00
CA LEU A 29 16.91 -5.21 -6.45
C LEU A 29 16.09 -5.90 -7.54
N LEU A 30 16.11 -7.23 -7.55
CA LEU A 30 15.17 -8.03 -8.32
C LEU A 30 13.77 -7.89 -7.71
N HIS A 31 12.84 -7.31 -8.46
CA HIS A 31 11.54 -6.93 -7.93
C HIS A 31 10.47 -8.02 -8.14
N ASN A 32 9.92 -8.52 -7.03
CA ASN A 32 8.85 -9.50 -6.91
C ASN A 32 9.02 -10.71 -7.85
N PRO A 33 10.12 -11.48 -7.73
CA PRO A 33 10.34 -12.66 -8.55
C PRO A 33 9.18 -13.68 -8.41
N GLU A 34 8.49 -13.71 -7.27
CA GLU A 34 7.36 -14.59 -6.97
C GLU A 34 6.17 -14.49 -7.95
N TYR A 35 6.07 -13.42 -8.76
CA TYR A 35 5.06 -13.34 -9.82
C TYR A 35 5.14 -14.49 -10.83
N PHE A 36 6.28 -15.18 -10.88
CA PHE A 36 6.42 -16.48 -11.52
C PHE A 36 5.31 -17.47 -11.11
N PHE A 37 5.03 -17.60 -9.82
CA PHE A 37 4.03 -18.54 -9.30
C PHE A 37 2.61 -18.13 -9.67
N SER A 38 2.29 -16.83 -9.56
CA SER A 38 0.96 -16.31 -9.91
C SER A 38 0.61 -16.52 -11.38
N ASP A 39 1.60 -16.47 -12.26
CA ASP A 39 1.43 -16.78 -13.70
C ASP A 39 1.38 -18.27 -13.98
N ALA A 40 2.22 -19.07 -13.32
CA ALA A 40 2.18 -20.52 -13.43
C ALA A 40 0.79 -21.06 -13.04
N LYS A 41 0.17 -20.48 -12.01
CA LYS A 41 -1.21 -20.81 -11.61
C LYS A 41 -2.24 -20.53 -12.70
N LYS A 42 -2.03 -19.51 -13.54
CA LYS A 42 -2.93 -19.09 -14.63
C LYS A 42 -2.71 -19.87 -15.92
N HIS A 43 -1.46 -20.23 -16.24
CA HIS A 43 -1.08 -20.76 -17.54
C HIS A 43 -0.59 -22.21 -17.53
N ARG A 44 -0.35 -22.79 -16.35
CA ARG A 44 0.25 -24.13 -16.18
C ARG A 44 -0.53 -24.96 -15.16
N HIS A 45 -1.80 -25.18 -15.46
CA HIS A 45 -2.65 -26.05 -14.65
C HIS A 45 -2.07 -27.48 -14.59
N GLY A 46 -1.79 -27.95 -13.37
CA GLY A 46 -1.41 -29.35 -13.10
C GLY A 46 0.08 -29.64 -12.91
N GLN A 47 0.98 -28.65 -12.98
CA GLN A 47 2.39 -28.89 -12.60
C GLN A 47 2.54 -29.05 -11.08
N PRO A 48 3.33 -30.04 -10.60
CA PRO A 48 3.66 -30.16 -9.19
C PRO A 48 4.37 -28.90 -8.66
N LEU A 49 4.01 -28.48 -7.44
CA LEU A 49 4.56 -27.28 -6.82
C LEU A 49 6.09 -27.36 -6.64
N ASP A 50 6.62 -28.55 -6.38
CA ASP A 50 8.06 -28.76 -6.20
C ASP A 50 8.83 -28.52 -7.51
N GLU A 51 8.29 -28.96 -8.65
CA GLU A 51 8.89 -28.68 -9.97
C GLU A 51 8.86 -27.18 -10.29
N LEU A 52 7.75 -26.49 -9.95
CA LEU A 52 7.64 -25.04 -10.10
C LEU A 52 8.67 -24.31 -9.24
N ARG A 53 8.90 -24.76 -8.00
CA ARG A 53 9.90 -24.18 -7.10
C ARG A 53 11.33 -24.39 -7.63
N VAL A 54 11.64 -25.57 -8.16
CA VAL A 54 12.94 -25.85 -8.79
C VAL A 54 13.16 -24.91 -9.99
N GLU A 55 12.19 -24.78 -10.88
CA GLU A 55 12.29 -23.87 -12.03
C GLU A 55 12.38 -22.41 -11.60
N PHE A 56 11.65 -22.00 -10.56
CA PHE A 56 11.72 -20.66 -10.00
C PHE A 56 13.15 -20.32 -9.54
N TYR A 57 13.75 -21.14 -8.68
CA TYR A 57 15.10 -20.87 -8.18
C TYR A 57 16.18 -21.02 -9.27
N ARG A 58 15.97 -21.88 -10.26
CA ARG A 58 16.83 -21.94 -11.45
C ARG A 58 16.86 -20.59 -12.19
N ARG A 59 15.70 -19.95 -12.39
CA ARG A 59 15.60 -18.61 -13.00
C ARG A 59 16.18 -17.50 -12.12
N VAL A 60 15.96 -17.57 -10.81
CA VAL A 60 16.57 -16.61 -9.87
C VAL A 60 18.10 -16.69 -9.94
N ARG A 61 18.66 -17.89 -10.01
CA ARG A 61 20.10 -18.10 -10.19
C ARG A 61 20.61 -17.50 -11.49
N GLU A 62 19.90 -17.68 -12.61
CA GLU A 62 20.26 -17.05 -13.89
C GLU A 62 20.25 -15.51 -13.82
N ALA A 63 19.23 -14.95 -13.16
CA ALA A 63 19.17 -13.51 -12.90
C ALA A 63 20.34 -13.02 -12.04
N PHE A 64 20.72 -13.79 -11.02
CA PHE A 64 21.87 -13.48 -10.16
C PHE A 64 23.20 -13.59 -10.90
N ALA A 65 23.38 -14.60 -11.76
CA ALA A 65 24.58 -14.71 -12.59
C ALA A 65 24.75 -13.48 -13.49
N TYR A 66 23.65 -12.97 -14.05
CA TYR A 66 23.64 -11.70 -14.77
C TYR A 66 24.03 -10.50 -13.88
N PHE A 67 23.51 -10.41 -12.65
CA PHE A 67 23.91 -9.34 -11.74
C PHE A 67 25.38 -9.43 -11.32
N GLU A 68 25.94 -10.63 -11.14
CA GLU A 68 27.38 -10.81 -10.90
C GLU A 68 28.23 -10.30 -12.07
N GLU A 69 27.78 -10.48 -13.31
CA GLU A 69 28.42 -9.84 -14.46
C GLU A 69 28.29 -8.31 -14.42
N ALA A 70 27.12 -7.80 -14.05
CA ALA A 70 26.88 -6.36 -13.95
C ALA A 70 27.74 -5.70 -12.87
N VAL A 71 27.99 -6.40 -11.76
CA VAL A 71 28.95 -5.97 -10.71
C VAL A 71 30.37 -5.95 -11.28
N ARG A 72 30.80 -7.00 -11.98
CA ARG A 72 32.12 -7.04 -12.63
C ARG A 72 32.32 -5.94 -13.67
N ARG A 73 31.23 -5.46 -14.28
CA ARG A 73 31.22 -4.31 -15.21
C ARG A 73 31.07 -2.96 -14.52
N TYR A 74 31.03 -2.90 -13.18
CA TYR A 74 30.79 -1.69 -12.38
C TYR A 74 29.46 -0.97 -12.70
N GLU A 75 28.48 -1.68 -13.26
CA GLU A 75 27.15 -1.12 -13.54
C GLU A 75 26.33 -1.02 -12.26
N ILE A 76 26.56 -1.95 -11.33
CA ILE A 76 25.96 -1.99 -10.00
C ILE A 76 27.02 -2.33 -8.95
N GLY A 77 26.88 -1.82 -7.73
CA GLY A 77 27.79 -2.15 -6.61
C GLY A 77 27.49 -3.52 -6.01
N CYS A 78 26.22 -3.78 -5.71
CA CYS A 78 25.74 -5.09 -5.26
C CYS A 78 24.27 -5.27 -5.68
N TYR A 79 23.69 -6.43 -5.34
CA TYR A 79 22.30 -6.71 -5.67
C TYR A 79 21.52 -7.37 -4.54
N GLY A 80 20.20 -7.44 -4.74
CA GLY A 80 19.27 -7.98 -3.76
C GLY A 80 17.96 -8.43 -4.37
N VAL A 81 17.01 -8.79 -3.51
CA VAL A 81 15.65 -9.17 -3.90
C VAL A 81 14.65 -8.35 -3.10
N SER A 82 13.64 -7.81 -3.77
CA SER A 82 12.43 -7.31 -3.14
C SER A 82 11.33 -8.35 -3.32
N SER A 83 10.84 -8.94 -2.23
CA SER A 83 9.82 -9.99 -2.30
C SER A 83 8.77 -9.81 -1.21
N ASN A 84 7.50 -9.94 -1.59
CA ASN A 84 6.38 -9.88 -0.67
C ASN A 84 6.13 -11.21 0.04
N THR A 85 6.55 -12.33 -0.56
CA THR A 85 6.23 -13.67 -0.08
C THR A 85 7.40 -14.35 0.62
N VAL A 86 8.54 -13.67 0.79
CA VAL A 86 9.62 -14.13 1.68
C VAL A 86 9.18 -14.21 3.16
N VAL A 87 8.09 -13.51 3.50
CA VAL A 87 7.44 -13.54 4.82
C VAL A 87 6.17 -14.40 4.86
N ALA A 88 5.90 -15.16 3.79
CA ALA A 88 4.75 -16.06 3.72
C ALA A 88 5.04 -17.41 4.39
N ALA A 89 3.98 -18.15 4.72
CA ALA A 89 4.10 -19.49 5.29
C ALA A 89 4.73 -20.46 4.28
N SER A 90 5.50 -21.42 4.77
CA SER A 90 6.28 -22.32 3.90
C SER A 90 5.43 -23.27 3.02
N ASP A 91 4.18 -23.46 3.39
CA ASP A 91 3.15 -24.20 2.65
C ASP A 91 2.39 -23.33 1.63
N ASP A 92 2.63 -22.00 1.63
CA ASP A 92 2.09 -21.11 0.62
C ASP A 92 2.65 -21.48 -0.78
N PRO A 93 1.80 -21.63 -1.80
CA PRO A 93 2.25 -21.92 -3.16
C PRO A 93 3.17 -20.85 -3.76
N GLU A 94 3.08 -19.59 -3.30
CA GLU A 94 3.88 -18.47 -3.78
C GLU A 94 5.03 -18.09 -2.82
N ALA A 95 5.21 -18.84 -1.72
CA ALA A 95 6.28 -18.57 -0.76
C ALA A 95 7.67 -18.67 -1.38
N THR A 96 8.51 -17.69 -1.04
CA THR A 96 9.97 -17.72 -1.26
C THR A 96 10.69 -17.78 0.08
N SER A 97 12.00 -18.04 0.08
CA SER A 97 12.80 -18.19 1.29
C SER A 97 14.15 -17.50 1.14
N VAL A 98 14.55 -16.77 2.19
CA VAL A 98 15.86 -16.11 2.26
C VAL A 98 16.99 -17.11 2.05
N THR A 99 16.90 -18.29 2.67
CA THR A 99 17.93 -19.33 2.56
C THR A 99 18.06 -19.88 1.14
N TRP A 100 16.95 -20.04 0.43
CA TRP A 100 17.01 -20.50 -0.97
C TRP A 100 17.50 -19.41 -1.93
N LEU A 101 17.18 -18.14 -1.66
CA LEU A 101 17.77 -17.01 -2.39
C LEU A 101 19.30 -16.95 -2.17
N LEU A 102 19.77 -17.15 -0.93
CA LEU A 102 21.19 -17.23 -0.62
C LEU A 102 21.89 -18.36 -1.38
N ARG A 103 21.32 -19.57 -1.37
CA ARG A 103 21.85 -20.70 -2.17
C ARG A 103 21.92 -20.37 -3.65
N ALA A 104 20.89 -19.73 -4.21
CA ALA A 104 20.90 -19.31 -5.60
C ALA A 104 22.02 -18.27 -5.89
N ALA A 105 22.36 -17.42 -4.93
CA ALA A 105 23.46 -16.47 -5.06
C ALA A 105 24.84 -17.16 -4.97
N GLU A 106 25.01 -18.09 -4.03
CA GLU A 106 26.21 -18.91 -3.89
C GLU A 106 26.46 -19.76 -5.15
N GLU A 107 25.41 -20.36 -5.74
CA GLU A 107 25.54 -21.10 -7.00
C GLU A 107 25.87 -20.20 -8.20
N ALA A 108 25.45 -18.93 -8.18
CA ALA A 108 25.65 -18.00 -9.29
C ALA A 108 27.01 -17.28 -9.23
N GLY A 109 27.44 -16.88 -8.04
CA GLY A 109 28.62 -16.03 -7.81
C GLY A 109 29.72 -16.65 -6.95
N GLY A 110 29.51 -17.86 -6.43
CA GLY A 110 30.42 -18.50 -5.48
C GLY A 110 30.41 -17.84 -4.10
N VAL A 111 31.44 -18.09 -3.29
CA VAL A 111 31.57 -17.54 -1.93
C VAL A 111 31.69 -16.01 -1.89
N ASP A 112 32.17 -15.41 -2.98
CA ASP A 112 32.36 -13.97 -3.13
C ASP A 112 31.19 -13.28 -3.86
N HIS A 113 30.02 -13.93 -3.91
CA HIS A 113 28.82 -13.35 -4.52
C HIS A 113 28.47 -11.98 -3.91
N HIS A 114 27.76 -11.14 -4.66
CA HIS A 114 27.40 -9.76 -4.28
C HIS A 114 25.92 -9.61 -3.89
N PHE A 115 25.21 -10.70 -3.63
CA PHE A 115 23.89 -10.65 -2.97
C PHE A 115 24.02 -10.11 -1.54
N ARG A 116 23.45 -8.91 -1.28
CA ARG A 116 23.61 -8.20 -0.01
C ARG A 116 22.31 -7.66 0.59
N VAL A 117 21.22 -7.61 -0.17
CA VAL A 117 19.99 -6.91 0.27
C VAL A 117 18.74 -7.76 0.09
N VAL A 118 17.90 -7.80 1.11
CA VAL A 118 16.53 -8.33 1.02
C VAL A 118 15.56 -7.23 1.44
N GLN A 119 14.60 -6.92 0.55
CA GLN A 119 13.46 -6.08 0.88
C GLN A 119 12.23 -6.95 1.12
N MET A 120 11.54 -6.72 2.25
CA MET A 120 10.36 -7.48 2.65
C MET A 120 9.30 -6.58 3.32
N PRO A 121 8.00 -6.93 3.21
CA PRO A 121 6.95 -6.20 3.89
C PRO A 121 6.95 -6.53 5.37
N MET A 122 6.92 -5.49 6.20
CA MET A 122 6.77 -5.64 7.63
C MET A 122 6.18 -4.40 8.29
N ASN A 123 5.25 -4.61 9.21
CA ASN A 123 4.67 -3.58 10.07
C ASN A 123 4.09 -4.25 11.32
N LEU A 124 3.40 -3.47 12.17
CA LEU A 124 2.81 -3.99 13.41
C LEU A 124 1.83 -5.17 13.20
N PHE A 125 1.19 -5.26 12.02
CA PHE A 125 0.27 -6.34 11.68
C PHE A 125 0.94 -7.45 10.85
N GLU A 126 1.70 -7.08 9.82
CA GLU A 126 2.49 -7.98 8.97
C GLU A 126 3.83 -8.31 9.65
N SER A 127 3.78 -9.06 10.74
CA SER A 127 4.98 -9.40 11.52
C SER A 127 5.75 -10.63 11.01
N GLY A 128 5.50 -11.06 9.77
CA GLY A 128 6.00 -12.34 9.24
C GLY A 128 7.52 -12.41 9.26
N GLY A 129 8.20 -11.32 8.87
CA GLY A 129 9.66 -11.24 8.90
C GLY A 129 10.29 -11.50 10.27
N ALA A 130 9.60 -11.16 11.36
CA ALA A 130 10.12 -11.25 12.72
C ALA A 130 9.56 -12.39 13.58
N LEU A 131 8.39 -12.95 13.23
CA LEU A 131 7.72 -13.96 14.06
C LEU A 131 7.44 -15.29 13.34
N LEU A 132 7.51 -15.33 12.01
CA LEU A 132 7.17 -16.55 11.26
C LEU A 132 8.44 -17.35 10.97
N LEU A 133 8.50 -18.57 11.50
CA LEU A 133 9.53 -19.54 11.14
C LEU A 133 9.17 -20.16 9.78
N ASN A 134 9.90 -19.82 8.73
CA ASN A 134 9.61 -20.27 7.37
C ASN A 134 10.87 -20.60 6.55
N THR A 135 12.05 -20.27 7.06
CA THR A 135 13.31 -20.36 6.34
C THR A 135 14.39 -20.98 7.23
N GLY A 136 15.59 -21.17 6.71
CA GLY A 136 16.68 -21.85 7.41
C GLY A 136 16.55 -23.37 7.37
N PRO A 137 17.54 -24.09 7.93
CA PRO A 137 17.48 -25.54 8.07
C PRO A 137 16.20 -25.95 8.81
N GLU A 138 15.47 -26.92 8.26
CA GLU A 138 14.20 -27.42 8.81
C GLU A 138 13.13 -26.32 9.05
N ARG A 139 13.25 -25.16 8.40
CA ARG A 139 12.33 -24.01 8.54
C ARG A 139 12.28 -23.46 9.98
N SER A 140 13.41 -23.53 10.68
CA SER A 140 13.55 -23.15 12.09
C SER A 140 13.90 -21.67 12.33
N GLN A 141 14.02 -20.86 11.27
CA GLN A 141 14.41 -19.46 11.36
C GLN A 141 13.35 -18.54 10.74
N THR A 142 13.26 -17.33 11.28
CA THR A 142 12.55 -16.22 10.66
C THR A 142 13.35 -15.61 9.50
N PRO A 143 12.71 -14.89 8.57
CA PRO A 143 13.42 -14.15 7.52
C PRO A 143 14.47 -13.17 8.05
N LEU A 144 14.19 -12.46 9.16
CA LEU A 144 15.16 -11.55 9.78
C LEU A 144 16.36 -12.28 10.36
N GLU A 145 16.16 -13.40 11.04
CA GLU A 145 17.26 -14.20 11.60
C GLU A 145 18.14 -14.79 10.49
N ALA A 146 17.53 -15.33 9.43
CA ALA A 146 18.28 -15.86 8.29
C ALA A 146 19.07 -14.77 7.55
N ALA A 147 18.48 -13.59 7.36
CA ALA A 147 19.16 -12.45 6.76
C ALA A 147 20.33 -11.95 7.62
N ALA A 148 20.12 -11.83 8.94
CA ALA A 148 21.15 -11.40 9.87
C ALA A 148 22.31 -12.40 9.94
N ALA A 149 22.02 -13.71 10.00
CA ALA A 149 23.03 -14.76 10.01
C ALA A 149 23.91 -14.75 8.74
N ALA A 150 23.35 -14.34 7.61
CA ALA A 150 24.04 -14.23 6.33
C ALA A 150 24.65 -12.83 6.07
N GLY A 151 24.56 -11.90 7.03
CA GLY A 151 25.09 -10.53 6.87
C GLY A 151 24.36 -9.69 5.81
N LEU A 152 23.10 -10.01 5.51
CA LEU A 152 22.29 -9.26 4.55
C LEU A 152 21.69 -8.01 5.20
N ALA A 153 21.67 -6.91 4.46
CA ALA A 153 20.89 -5.74 4.82
C ALA A 153 19.39 -6.00 4.55
N VAL A 154 18.55 -5.67 5.53
CA VAL A 154 17.10 -5.80 5.42
C VAL A 154 16.44 -4.44 5.26
N LEU A 155 15.73 -4.26 4.15
CA LEU A 155 14.89 -3.11 3.88
C LEU A 155 13.43 -3.46 4.12
N ILE A 156 12.77 -2.73 5.02
CA ILE A 156 11.35 -2.93 5.29
C ILE A 156 10.53 -2.00 4.41
N ASN A 157 9.64 -2.56 3.59
CA ASN A 157 8.60 -1.79 2.91
C ASN A 157 7.24 -1.94 3.62
N ARG A 158 6.28 -1.08 3.25
CA ARG A 158 4.94 -1.03 3.84
C ARG A 158 4.89 -0.83 5.37
N PRO A 159 5.74 0.03 5.97
CA PRO A 159 5.83 0.15 7.42
C PRO A 159 4.56 0.73 8.07
N LEU A 160 3.81 1.52 7.32
CA LEU A 160 2.59 2.19 7.79
C LEU A 160 1.33 1.74 7.05
N ASN A 161 1.44 0.82 6.08
CA ASN A 161 0.33 0.36 5.25
C ASN A 161 0.31 -1.17 5.27
N ALA A 162 -0.46 -1.76 6.18
CA ALA A 162 -0.53 -3.20 6.31
C ALA A 162 -1.54 -3.82 5.34
N ILE A 163 -1.24 -4.99 4.79
CA ILE A 163 -2.24 -5.83 4.11
C ILE A 163 -2.60 -7.01 5.01
N VAL A 164 -3.84 -7.06 5.49
CA VAL A 164 -4.33 -8.14 6.37
C VAL A 164 -5.60 -8.74 5.76
N HIS A 165 -5.60 -10.04 5.43
CA HIS A 165 -6.71 -10.72 4.72
C HIS A 165 -7.13 -10.02 3.42
N ASN A 166 -6.17 -9.60 2.59
CA ASN A 166 -6.41 -8.86 1.33
C ASN A 166 -7.02 -7.46 1.52
N ARG A 167 -6.88 -6.85 2.71
CA ARG A 167 -7.35 -5.50 3.05
C ARG A 167 -6.20 -4.59 3.44
N LEU A 168 -6.16 -3.39 2.90
CA LEU A 168 -5.16 -2.37 3.25
C LEU A 168 -5.54 -1.69 4.57
N ILE A 169 -4.57 -1.42 5.44
CA ILE A 169 -4.76 -0.84 6.77
C ILE A 169 -3.65 0.17 7.03
N ARG A 170 -3.98 1.45 7.22
CA ARG A 170 -2.99 2.48 7.50
C ARG A 170 -2.80 2.75 9.00
N LEU A 171 -1.55 2.78 9.45
CA LEU A 171 -1.08 3.09 10.81
C LEU A 171 -0.72 4.58 10.95
N ALA A 172 -1.64 5.49 10.62
CA ALA A 172 -1.43 6.93 10.77
C ALA A 172 -2.64 7.58 11.45
N ASP A 173 -2.40 8.60 12.28
CA ASP A 173 -3.46 9.37 12.91
C ASP A 173 -4.14 10.28 11.87
N VAL A 174 -5.47 10.28 11.89
CA VAL A 174 -6.30 11.09 10.99
C VAL A 174 -6.82 12.30 11.75
N GLU A 175 -6.39 13.50 11.37
CA GLU A 175 -6.85 14.77 11.92
C GLU A 175 -8.39 14.92 11.88
N ASN A 176 -8.91 15.65 12.87
CA ASN A 176 -10.33 15.91 13.05
C ASN A 176 -10.89 16.75 11.90
N ALA A 177 -11.67 16.15 11.01
CA ALA A 177 -12.53 16.92 10.13
C ALA A 177 -13.68 17.55 10.95
N ALA A 178 -13.93 18.85 10.72
CA ALA A 178 -14.93 19.68 11.39
C ALA A 178 -16.33 19.03 11.49
N PRO A 179 -17.16 19.42 12.51
CA PRO A 179 -18.51 18.91 12.66
C PRO A 179 -19.35 19.22 11.41
N GLY A 180 -19.95 18.18 10.83
CA GLY A 180 -20.85 18.30 9.70
C GLY A 180 -21.83 17.14 9.66
N GLY A 181 -22.96 17.33 8.98
CA GLY A 181 -24.09 16.38 8.93
C GLY A 181 -23.71 14.95 8.52
N SER A 182 -24.55 13.99 8.91
CA SER A 182 -24.38 12.57 8.61
C SER A 182 -24.58 12.28 7.11
N VAL A 183 -24.05 11.14 6.63
CA VAL A 183 -24.27 10.71 5.22
C VAL A 183 -25.77 10.65 4.87
N PRO A 184 -26.66 10.08 5.72
CA PRO A 184 -28.11 10.08 5.46
C PRO A 184 -28.72 11.49 5.35
N GLU A 185 -28.30 12.43 6.20
CA GLU A 185 -28.77 13.84 6.15
C GLU A 185 -28.38 14.52 4.84
N ARG A 186 -27.11 14.41 4.45
CA ARG A 186 -26.61 15.00 3.20
C ARG A 186 -27.24 14.36 1.96
N LYS A 187 -27.51 13.05 2.01
CA LYS A 187 -28.26 12.36 0.96
C LYS A 187 -29.70 12.87 0.86
N ALA A 188 -30.37 13.10 1.98
CA ALA A 188 -31.73 13.63 1.99
C ALA A 188 -31.80 15.07 1.43
N GLU A 189 -30.80 15.91 1.72
CA GLU A 189 -30.66 17.25 1.11
C GLU A 189 -30.52 17.18 -0.41
N LEU A 190 -29.62 16.33 -0.92
CA LEU A 190 -29.42 16.16 -2.36
C LEU A 190 -30.67 15.58 -3.05
N LYS A 191 -31.42 14.71 -2.39
CA LYS A 191 -32.68 14.16 -2.92
C LYS A 191 -33.78 15.22 -3.07
N LYS A 192 -33.82 16.22 -2.17
CA LYS A 192 -34.73 17.38 -2.32
C LYS A 192 -34.33 18.22 -3.53
N LEU A 193 -33.02 18.45 -3.72
CA LEU A 193 -32.48 19.19 -4.87
C LEU A 193 -32.71 18.44 -6.19
N GLU A 194 -32.64 17.10 -6.19
CA GLU A 194 -33.03 16.28 -7.34
C GLU A 194 -34.49 16.48 -7.72
N GLN A 195 -35.39 16.42 -6.73
CA GLN A 195 -36.82 16.60 -6.96
C GLN A 195 -37.14 18.01 -7.45
N GLU A 196 -36.47 19.03 -6.91
CA GLU A 196 -36.57 20.42 -7.36
C GLU A 196 -36.12 20.55 -8.83
N TYR A 197 -34.97 19.98 -9.19
CA TYR A 197 -34.49 19.98 -10.57
C TYR A 197 -35.50 19.34 -11.52
N ARG A 198 -36.02 18.15 -11.17
CA ARG A 198 -36.95 17.38 -12.01
C ARG A 198 -38.30 18.07 -12.21
N THR A 199 -38.75 18.87 -11.25
CA THR A 199 -40.06 19.53 -11.28
C THR A 199 -40.01 20.96 -11.82
N GLN A 200 -38.95 21.71 -11.52
CA GLN A 200 -38.89 23.14 -11.81
C GLN A 200 -37.93 23.50 -12.96
N ILE A 201 -36.88 22.70 -13.18
CA ILE A 201 -35.79 23.05 -14.11
C ILE A 201 -35.86 22.19 -15.38
N ALA A 202 -35.97 20.86 -15.23
CA ALA A 202 -36.00 19.92 -16.35
C ALA A 202 -37.12 20.17 -17.38
N PRO A 203 -38.37 20.51 -16.99
CA PRO A 203 -39.44 20.76 -17.97
C PRO A 203 -39.21 22.00 -18.84
N LEU A 204 -38.50 23.01 -18.30
CA LEU A 204 -38.24 24.28 -18.99
C LEU A 204 -36.96 24.25 -19.82
N ALA A 205 -36.00 23.40 -19.44
CA ALA A 205 -34.67 23.36 -20.07
C ALA A 205 -34.62 22.58 -21.38
N GLY A 206 -35.67 21.83 -21.75
CA GLY A 206 -35.71 21.02 -22.98
C GLY A 206 -34.63 19.92 -23.05
N THR A 207 -33.74 19.84 -22.06
CA THR A 207 -32.79 18.75 -21.84
C THR A 207 -33.58 17.49 -21.52
N ALA A 208 -33.27 16.40 -22.22
CA ALA A 208 -33.84 15.10 -21.90
C ALA A 208 -33.63 14.81 -20.41
N LYS A 209 -34.70 14.39 -19.69
CA LYS A 209 -34.63 14.00 -18.28
C LYS A 209 -33.45 13.04 -18.01
N GLU A 210 -33.13 12.24 -19.01
CA GLU A 210 -32.04 11.26 -19.09
C GLU A 210 -30.62 11.84 -18.98
N ALA A 211 -30.41 13.13 -19.30
CA ALA A 211 -29.08 13.73 -19.31
C ALA A 211 -28.52 14.01 -17.91
N ILE A 212 -29.39 14.15 -16.90
CA ILE A 212 -28.99 14.34 -15.49
C ILE A 212 -29.05 13.07 -14.66
N ASP A 213 -29.71 12.02 -15.16
CA ASP A 213 -29.82 10.76 -14.45
C ASP A 213 -28.46 10.14 -14.06
N PRO A 214 -27.39 10.19 -14.89
CA PRO A 214 -26.06 9.73 -14.47
C PRO A 214 -25.50 10.42 -13.22
N PHE A 215 -25.86 11.70 -13.01
CA PHE A 215 -25.44 12.46 -11.82
C PHE A 215 -26.16 12.00 -10.57
N PHE A 216 -27.49 11.87 -10.62
CA PHE A 216 -28.27 11.43 -9.47
C PHE A 216 -28.03 9.95 -9.16
N HIS A 217 -27.79 9.11 -10.17
CA HIS A 217 -27.29 7.75 -9.98
C HIS A 217 -25.94 7.72 -9.25
N LEU A 218 -24.99 8.58 -9.61
CA LEU A 218 -23.73 8.72 -8.87
C LEU A 218 -23.96 9.13 -7.41
N VAL A 219 -24.84 10.10 -7.14
CA VAL A 219 -25.19 10.52 -5.78
C VAL A 219 -25.80 9.37 -4.96
N ASP A 220 -26.65 8.57 -5.59
CA ASP A 220 -27.25 7.39 -4.96
C ASP A 220 -26.23 6.29 -4.67
N GLU A 221 -25.33 6.01 -5.62
CA GLU A 221 -24.18 5.11 -5.45
C GLU A 221 -23.30 5.56 -4.27
N LEU A 222 -22.92 6.84 -4.25
CA LEU A 222 -22.11 7.44 -3.18
C LEU A 222 -22.73 7.26 -1.80
N GLY A 223 -24.06 7.33 -1.69
CA GLY A 223 -24.77 7.10 -0.44
C GLY A 223 -24.69 5.66 0.10
N GLY A 224 -24.44 4.68 -0.78
CA GLY A 224 -24.25 3.27 -0.43
C GLY A 224 -22.81 2.89 -0.11
N LEU A 225 -21.84 3.62 -0.66
CA LEU A 225 -20.41 3.33 -0.53
C LEU A 225 -19.85 3.29 0.90
N PRO A 226 -20.32 4.08 1.90
CA PRO A 226 -19.76 4.00 3.26
C PRO A 226 -19.82 2.60 3.88
N LYS A 227 -20.74 1.73 3.44
CA LYS A 227 -20.79 0.34 3.91
C LYS A 227 -19.68 -0.53 3.33
N GLN A 228 -19.16 -0.16 2.16
CA GLN A 228 -18.15 -0.91 1.41
C GLN A 228 -16.74 -0.31 1.57
N ILE A 229 -16.64 0.95 1.98
CA ILE A 229 -15.37 1.62 2.24
C ILE A 229 -14.80 1.17 3.59
N GLU A 230 -13.63 0.55 3.55
CA GLU A 230 -12.95 -0.02 4.72
C GLU A 230 -11.99 0.96 5.40
N ASP A 231 -11.42 1.91 4.66
CA ASP A 231 -10.49 2.94 5.16
C ASP A 231 -10.56 4.27 4.37
N LEU A 232 -9.86 5.30 4.88
CA LEU A 232 -9.86 6.64 4.30
C LEU A 232 -9.10 6.74 2.96
N GLU A 233 -8.14 5.85 2.71
CA GLU A 233 -7.30 5.91 1.51
C GLU A 233 -8.02 5.30 0.31
N SER A 234 -8.72 4.19 0.52
CA SER A 234 -9.68 3.62 -0.44
C SER A 234 -10.72 4.67 -0.84
N TRP A 235 -11.22 5.45 0.14
CA TRP A 235 -12.09 6.58 -0.16
C TRP A 235 -11.37 7.65 -0.98
N ARG A 236 -10.19 8.13 -0.57
CA ARG A 236 -9.45 9.17 -1.32
C ARG A 236 -9.12 8.73 -2.75
N GLN A 237 -8.81 7.45 -2.96
CA GLN A 237 -8.55 6.90 -4.29
C GLN A 237 -9.83 6.88 -5.14
N ILE A 238 -10.94 6.37 -4.59
CA ILE A 238 -12.25 6.40 -5.27
C ILE A 238 -12.66 7.84 -5.58
N GLU A 239 -12.48 8.74 -4.61
CA GLU A 239 -12.78 10.17 -4.74
C GLU A 239 -12.02 10.78 -5.92
N GLN A 240 -10.70 10.61 -5.96
CA GLN A 240 -9.83 11.21 -6.99
C GLN A 240 -9.97 10.54 -8.37
N GLN A 241 -10.09 9.21 -8.42
CA GLN A 241 -10.05 8.46 -9.69
C GLN A 241 -11.42 8.27 -10.33
N TYR A 242 -12.50 8.26 -9.54
CA TYR A 242 -13.85 7.95 -10.03
C TYR A 242 -14.85 9.08 -9.79
N VAL A 243 -14.90 9.63 -8.58
CA VAL A 243 -15.95 10.59 -8.19
C VAL A 243 -15.71 11.97 -8.78
N ILE A 244 -14.55 12.58 -8.54
CA ILE A 244 -14.20 13.93 -9.03
C ILE A 244 -14.25 14.02 -10.57
N PRO A 245 -13.69 13.07 -11.35
CA PRO A 245 -13.78 13.12 -12.80
C PRO A 245 -15.23 13.07 -13.32
N ARG A 246 -16.09 12.23 -12.72
CA ARG A 246 -17.51 12.14 -13.10
C ARG A 246 -18.30 13.40 -12.73
N ILE A 247 -18.06 13.99 -11.56
CA ILE A 247 -18.68 15.27 -11.18
C ILE A 247 -18.30 16.36 -12.17
N ASN A 248 -17.00 16.49 -12.49
CA ASN A 248 -16.50 17.48 -13.44
C ASN A 248 -17.06 17.27 -14.86
N HIS A 249 -17.14 16.02 -15.33
CA HIS A 249 -17.72 15.70 -16.62
C HIS A 249 -19.21 16.10 -16.70
N THR A 250 -19.96 15.75 -15.67
CA THR A 250 -21.37 16.06 -15.53
C THR A 250 -21.62 17.58 -15.49
N ALA A 251 -20.87 18.30 -14.66
CA ALA A 251 -20.97 19.75 -14.53
C ALA A 251 -20.75 20.48 -15.87
N ARG A 252 -19.76 20.03 -16.65
CA ARG A 252 -19.46 20.57 -17.98
C ARG A 252 -20.57 20.28 -19.00
N SER A 253 -21.09 19.05 -18.99
CA SER A 253 -22.18 18.62 -19.87
C SER A 253 -23.47 19.42 -19.63
N MET A 254 -23.81 19.63 -18.35
CA MET A 254 -24.98 20.41 -17.96
C MET A 254 -24.80 21.89 -18.26
N GLY A 255 -23.62 22.47 -17.98
CA GLY A 255 -23.38 23.89 -18.19
C GLY A 255 -23.37 24.34 -19.65
N HIS A 256 -23.00 23.47 -20.60
CA HIS A 256 -22.94 23.82 -22.03
C HIS A 256 -24.32 23.87 -22.71
N ASN A 257 -25.31 23.15 -22.20
CA ASN A 257 -26.60 22.94 -22.88
C ASN A 257 -27.80 23.61 -22.18
N VAL A 258 -27.58 24.60 -21.31
CA VAL A 258 -28.68 25.29 -20.61
C VAL A 258 -29.30 26.39 -21.48
N PRO A 259 -30.60 26.30 -21.84
CA PRO A 259 -31.28 27.37 -22.58
C PRO A 259 -31.29 28.68 -21.80
N ALA A 260 -31.22 29.80 -22.51
CA ALA A 260 -31.22 31.15 -21.93
C ALA A 260 -32.38 31.41 -20.92
N PRO A 261 -33.63 30.93 -21.15
CA PRO A 261 -34.74 31.16 -20.21
C PRO A 261 -34.57 30.50 -18.83
N VAL A 262 -33.77 29.44 -18.72
CA VAL A 262 -33.64 28.63 -17.49
C VAL A 262 -32.27 28.79 -16.82
N ARG A 263 -31.36 29.51 -17.48
CA ARG A 263 -29.96 29.67 -17.05
C ARG A 263 -29.83 30.21 -15.62
N THR A 264 -30.63 31.20 -15.24
CA THR A 264 -30.59 31.79 -13.90
C THR A 264 -31.06 30.80 -12.83
N ALA A 265 -32.18 30.12 -13.06
CA ALA A 265 -32.72 29.12 -12.14
C ALA A 265 -31.79 27.90 -11.99
N TRP A 266 -31.19 27.46 -13.10
CA TRP A 266 -30.19 26.39 -13.10
C TRP A 266 -28.93 26.78 -12.32
N THR A 267 -28.42 28.00 -12.51
CA THR A 267 -27.21 28.49 -11.83
C THR A 267 -27.43 28.56 -10.32
N GLN A 268 -28.56 29.13 -9.87
CA GLN A 268 -28.94 29.20 -8.45
C GLN A 268 -29.18 27.83 -7.82
N TRP A 269 -29.67 26.85 -8.59
CA TRP A 269 -29.78 25.47 -8.14
C TRP A 269 -28.41 24.80 -8.02
N TRP A 270 -27.53 24.97 -9.02
CA TRP A 270 -26.19 24.39 -9.03
C TRP A 270 -25.31 24.94 -7.90
N GLU A 271 -25.41 26.25 -7.60
CA GLU A 271 -24.75 26.90 -6.46
C GLU A 271 -25.19 26.33 -5.10
N ARG A 272 -26.40 25.77 -5.01
CA ARG A 272 -26.88 25.04 -3.82
C ARG A 272 -26.50 23.56 -3.84
N CYS A 273 -26.45 22.96 -5.03
CA CYS A 273 -26.14 21.55 -5.21
C CYS A 273 -24.68 21.22 -4.90
N LEU A 274 -23.75 22.07 -5.35
CA LEU A 274 -22.32 21.83 -5.19
C LEU A 274 -21.89 21.74 -3.70
N PRO A 275 -22.26 22.69 -2.80
CA PRO A 275 -21.94 22.57 -1.38
C PRO A 275 -22.59 21.36 -0.69
N SER A 276 -23.79 20.96 -1.11
CA SER A 276 -24.45 19.75 -0.58
C SER A 276 -23.73 18.47 -1.01
N LEU A 277 -23.23 18.43 -2.25
CA LEU A 277 -22.42 17.32 -2.78
C LEU A 277 -21.07 17.23 -2.07
N GLU A 278 -20.36 18.35 -1.93
CA GLU A 278 -19.14 18.43 -1.13
C GLU A 278 -19.40 18.01 0.32
N GLY A 279 -20.54 18.41 0.90
CA GLY A 279 -20.97 18.00 2.22
C GLY A 279 -21.14 16.48 2.35
N LEU A 280 -21.67 15.81 1.31
CA LEU A 280 -21.77 14.35 1.24
C LEU A 280 -20.40 13.69 1.16
N LEU A 281 -19.50 14.16 0.28
CA LEU A 281 -18.14 13.63 0.15
C LEU A 281 -17.36 13.74 1.47
N HIS A 282 -17.44 14.90 2.13
CA HIS A 282 -16.86 15.10 3.45
C HIS A 282 -17.49 14.19 4.53
N ALA A 283 -18.80 13.93 4.46
CA ALA A 283 -19.46 13.01 5.39
C ALA A 283 -18.99 11.55 5.21
N ILE A 284 -18.79 11.11 3.96
CA ILE A 284 -18.24 9.79 3.64
C ILE A 284 -16.80 9.70 4.14
N ALA A 285 -15.96 10.71 3.87
CA ALA A 285 -14.60 10.80 4.37
C ALA A 285 -14.54 10.73 5.91
N ARG A 286 -15.45 11.43 6.61
CA ARG A 286 -15.56 11.39 8.08
C ARG A 286 -15.86 9.98 8.59
N GLU A 287 -16.82 9.30 7.99
CA GLU A 287 -17.23 7.95 8.39
C GLU A 287 -16.12 6.92 8.15
N ALA A 288 -15.48 6.96 6.98
CA ALA A 288 -14.30 6.16 6.68
C ALA A 288 -13.16 6.43 7.67
N GLY A 289 -12.93 7.70 8.02
CA GLY A 289 -11.97 8.12 9.04
C GLY A 289 -12.31 7.61 10.45
N ARG A 290 -13.60 7.54 10.85
CA ARG A 290 -14.00 7.01 12.17
C ARG A 290 -13.65 5.53 12.32
N ARG A 291 -13.88 4.72 11.29
CA ARG A 291 -13.53 3.29 11.28
C ARG A 291 -12.02 3.06 11.37
N SER A 292 -11.25 3.84 10.62
CA SER A 292 -9.78 3.82 10.71
C SER A 292 -9.31 4.19 12.13
N ARG A 293 -9.89 5.24 12.73
CA ARG A 293 -9.56 5.69 14.10
C ARG A 293 -9.87 4.68 15.18
N SER A 294 -11.02 3.99 15.13
CA SER A 294 -11.35 2.94 16.11
C SER A 294 -10.32 1.81 16.12
N ARG A 295 -9.75 1.49 14.96
CA ARG A 295 -8.75 0.44 14.80
C ARG A 295 -7.38 0.91 15.28
N SER A 296 -6.95 2.11 14.86
CA SER A 296 -5.73 2.74 15.37
C SER A 296 -5.75 2.82 16.90
N ARG A 297 -6.89 3.20 17.49
CA ARG A 297 -7.06 3.24 18.94
C ARG A 297 -6.88 1.88 19.61
N ALA A 298 -7.47 0.81 19.07
CA ALA A 298 -7.31 -0.54 19.62
C ALA A 298 -5.85 -1.03 19.56
N VAL A 299 -5.12 -0.66 18.50
CA VAL A 299 -3.67 -0.94 18.38
C VAL A 299 -2.89 -0.14 19.41
N THR A 300 -3.14 1.17 19.51
CA THR A 300 -2.50 2.05 20.49
C THR A 300 -2.72 1.54 21.92
N GLU A 301 -3.95 1.21 22.29
CA GLU A 301 -4.29 0.65 23.62
C GLU A 301 -3.57 -0.70 23.88
N ALA A 302 -3.32 -1.50 22.83
CA ALA A 302 -2.61 -2.77 22.96
C ALA A 302 -1.09 -2.61 23.16
N ILE A 303 -0.47 -1.58 22.56
CA ILE A 303 0.99 -1.36 22.59
C ILE A 303 1.45 -0.35 23.64
N ASP A 304 0.61 0.60 24.04
CA ASP A 304 0.94 1.65 25.02
C ASP A 304 1.53 1.13 26.35
N PRO A 305 1.08 -0.02 26.89
CA PRO A 305 1.70 -0.59 28.08
C PRO A 305 3.19 -0.95 27.89
N LEU A 306 3.63 -1.22 26.67
CA LEU A 306 5.02 -1.53 26.32
C LEU A 306 5.85 -0.28 25.98
N VAL A 307 5.19 0.85 25.72
CA VAL A 307 5.87 2.11 25.38
C VAL A 307 6.29 2.83 26.67
N PRO A 308 7.53 3.38 26.73
CA PRO A 308 7.98 4.22 27.85
C PRO A 308 6.99 5.36 28.15
N ALA A 309 6.76 5.64 29.43
CA ALA A 309 5.72 6.56 29.88
C ALA A 309 5.78 7.94 29.20
N GLU A 310 6.98 8.46 29.00
CA GLU A 310 7.29 9.74 28.36
C GLU A 310 6.85 9.80 26.88
N ARG A 311 6.74 8.65 26.21
CA ARG A 311 6.46 8.52 24.77
C ARG A 311 5.11 7.90 24.46
N ARG A 312 4.27 7.64 25.47
CA ARG A 312 2.90 7.15 25.26
C ARG A 312 2.01 8.15 24.52
N GLY A 313 2.32 9.45 24.59
CA GLY A 313 1.60 10.48 23.84
C GLY A 313 1.96 10.57 22.35
N GLU A 314 2.97 9.84 21.88
CA GLU A 314 3.39 9.88 20.48
C GLU A 314 2.33 9.25 19.56
N SER A 315 2.33 9.68 18.30
CA SER A 315 1.43 9.16 17.26
C SER A 315 1.65 7.67 17.01
N LEU A 316 0.60 6.98 16.53
CA LEU A 316 0.71 5.55 16.20
C LEU A 316 1.75 5.30 15.10
N SER A 317 1.89 6.21 14.14
CA SER A 317 2.91 6.14 13.09
C SER A 317 4.32 6.16 13.66
N ARG A 318 4.63 7.09 14.57
CA ARG A 318 5.94 7.16 15.22
C ARG A 318 6.24 5.91 16.04
N LYS A 319 5.25 5.43 16.82
CA LYS A 319 5.40 4.17 17.58
C LYS A 319 5.66 2.99 16.65
N ALA A 320 4.92 2.87 15.55
CA ALA A 320 5.11 1.80 14.57
C ALA A 320 6.50 1.85 13.91
N LEU A 321 6.96 3.03 13.50
CA LEU A 321 8.30 3.21 12.93
C LEU A 321 9.40 2.92 13.94
N TRP A 322 9.22 3.35 15.20
CA TRP A 322 10.18 3.09 16.29
C TRP A 322 10.33 1.61 16.57
N VAL A 323 9.22 0.86 16.62
CA VAL A 323 9.23 -0.60 16.77
C VAL A 323 9.98 -1.27 15.60
N LEU A 324 9.68 -0.87 14.35
CA LEU A 324 10.32 -1.45 13.16
C LEU A 324 11.82 -1.15 13.11
N ALA A 325 12.21 0.12 13.29
CA ALA A 325 13.60 0.54 13.26
C ALA A 325 14.43 -0.05 14.42
N GLY A 326 13.79 -0.31 15.56
CA GLY A 326 14.41 -0.96 16.72
C GLY A 326 14.41 -2.49 16.67
N THR A 327 13.77 -3.12 15.67
CA THR A 327 13.71 -4.59 15.58
C THR A 327 15.06 -5.17 15.14
N PRO A 328 15.66 -6.11 15.90
CA PRO A 328 16.91 -6.75 15.51
C PRO A 328 16.85 -7.36 14.11
N GLY A 329 17.88 -7.13 13.30
CA GLY A 329 17.97 -7.59 11.92
C GLY A 329 17.39 -6.62 10.89
N VAL A 330 16.60 -5.62 11.28
CA VAL A 330 16.15 -4.55 10.38
C VAL A 330 17.29 -3.55 10.16
N THR A 331 17.61 -3.26 8.90
CA THR A 331 18.64 -2.27 8.54
C THR A 331 18.05 -0.91 8.20
N SER A 332 16.94 -0.88 7.46
CA SER A 332 16.28 0.37 7.07
C SER A 332 14.79 0.19 6.88
N VAL A 333 14.03 1.25 7.15
CA VAL A 333 12.57 1.28 7.00
C VAL A 333 12.19 2.30 5.92
N LEU A 334 11.54 1.83 4.86
CA LEU A 334 11.17 2.62 3.69
C LEU A 334 9.79 3.26 3.88
N VAL A 335 9.76 4.55 4.21
CA VAL A 335 8.52 5.27 4.55
C VAL A 335 7.80 5.93 3.36
N GLY A 336 8.45 6.04 2.19
CA GLY A 336 7.80 6.51 0.94
C GLY A 336 7.18 7.91 1.01
N MET A 337 7.70 8.78 1.88
CA MET A 337 7.13 10.10 2.15
C MET A 337 7.57 11.14 1.12
N ARG A 338 6.64 12.02 0.72
CA ARG A 338 6.87 13.08 -0.28
C ARG A 338 6.74 14.50 0.25
N GLN A 339 6.25 14.66 1.49
CA GLN A 339 6.09 15.95 2.14
C GLN A 339 7.17 16.13 3.20
N PRO A 340 7.91 17.26 3.20
CA PRO A 340 8.99 17.52 4.16
C PRO A 340 8.57 17.35 5.63
N ASP A 341 7.38 17.83 6.00
CA ASP A 341 6.89 17.74 7.38
C ASP A 341 6.72 16.30 7.85
N TYR A 342 6.25 15.40 6.97
CA TYR A 342 6.17 13.97 7.29
C TYR A 342 7.55 13.32 7.40
N VAL A 343 8.52 13.75 6.59
CA VAL A 343 9.90 13.26 6.70
C VAL A 343 10.50 13.67 8.04
N GLN A 344 10.31 14.91 8.47
CA GLN A 344 10.76 15.38 9.78
C GLN A 344 10.06 14.62 10.92
N ASP A 345 8.75 14.41 10.82
CA ASP A 345 7.98 13.64 11.78
C ASP A 345 8.51 12.19 11.95
N ALA A 346 8.74 11.51 10.83
CA ALA A 346 9.21 10.13 10.81
C ALA A 346 10.66 9.99 11.27
N THR A 347 11.55 10.91 10.87
CA THR A 347 12.97 10.84 11.23
C THR A 347 13.21 11.19 12.69
N GLY A 348 12.28 11.88 13.36
CA GLY A 348 12.35 12.18 14.79
C GLY A 348 12.52 10.93 15.68
N ILE A 349 12.03 9.77 15.23
CA ILE A 349 12.15 8.49 15.97
C ILE A 349 13.60 7.97 16.02
N LEU A 350 14.48 8.41 15.10
CA LEU A 350 15.87 7.97 15.04
C LEU A 350 16.72 8.52 16.19
N ALA A 351 16.25 9.58 16.86
CA ALA A 351 16.88 10.13 18.05
C ALA A 351 16.51 9.36 19.34
N TRP A 352 15.62 8.37 19.25
CA TRP A 352 15.11 7.65 20.41
C TRP A 352 15.89 6.35 20.63
N SER A 353 16.13 6.01 21.89
CA SER A 353 16.72 4.71 22.25
C SER A 353 15.83 3.57 21.73
N PRO A 354 16.39 2.44 21.26
CA PRO A 354 15.59 1.29 20.84
C PRO A 354 14.64 0.82 21.95
N LEU A 355 13.43 0.40 21.57
CA LEU A 355 12.47 -0.17 22.50
C LEU A 355 12.98 -1.50 23.07
N PRO A 356 12.74 -1.80 24.35
CA PRO A 356 12.97 -3.13 24.88
C PRO A 356 11.98 -4.12 24.23
N GLU A 357 12.48 -5.29 23.87
CA GLU A 357 11.66 -6.41 23.35
C GLU A 357 10.68 -6.04 22.21
N PRO A 358 11.16 -5.52 21.07
CA PRO A 358 10.29 -5.11 19.95
C PRO A 358 9.38 -6.24 19.44
N LEU A 359 9.78 -7.51 19.63
CA LEU A 359 8.97 -8.66 19.27
C LEU A 359 7.63 -8.75 20.02
N GLU A 360 7.56 -8.25 21.25
CA GLU A 360 6.34 -8.29 22.05
C GLU A 360 5.26 -7.36 21.49
N PHE A 361 5.65 -6.24 20.87
CA PHE A 361 4.73 -5.34 20.17
C PHE A 361 3.97 -6.07 19.07
N TYR A 362 4.67 -6.84 18.22
CA TYR A 362 4.04 -7.64 17.17
C TYR A 362 3.10 -8.71 17.74
N ARG A 363 3.49 -9.38 18.83
CA ARG A 363 2.66 -10.40 19.50
C ARG A 363 1.38 -9.80 20.11
N ARG A 364 1.45 -8.59 20.66
CA ARG A 364 0.28 -7.87 21.18
C ARG A 364 -0.67 -7.48 20.07
N VAL A 365 -0.15 -6.91 18.98
CA VAL A 365 -0.98 -6.46 17.86
C VAL A 365 -1.66 -7.63 17.15
N LYS A 366 -1.01 -8.79 17.01
CA LYS A 366 -1.65 -10.01 16.49
C LYS A 366 -2.90 -10.46 17.27
N LYS A 367 -3.01 -10.12 18.57
CA LYS A 367 -4.18 -10.44 19.39
C LYS A 367 -5.33 -9.43 19.20
N VAL A 368 -5.07 -8.29 18.59
CA VAL A 368 -6.08 -7.29 18.25
C VAL A 368 -6.86 -7.82 17.04
N LYS A 369 -8.04 -8.39 17.29
CA LYS A 369 -8.91 -8.87 16.21
C LYS A 369 -9.31 -7.70 15.30
N PRO A 370 -9.10 -7.79 13.97
CA PRO A 370 -9.75 -6.85 13.06
C PRO A 370 -11.26 -7.12 13.16
N ARG A 371 -11.99 -6.18 13.78
CA ARG A 371 -13.45 -6.19 13.77
C ARG A 371 -13.98 -5.65 12.46
#